data_AF-A0A3C2E5Q7-F1
#
_entry.id   AF-A0A3C2E5Q7-F1
#
_cell.length_a   1.000
_cell.length_b   1.000
_cell.length_c   1.000
_cell.angle_alpha   90.00
_cell.angle_beta   90.00
_cell.angle_gamma   90.00
#
_symmetry.space_group_name_H-M   'P 1'
#
loop_
_entity.id
_entity.type
_entity.pdbx_description
1 polymer ?
#
loop_
_entity_poly.entity_id
_entity_poly.type
_entity_poly.pdbx_seq_one_letter_code
_entity_poly.pdbx_strand_id
1 'polypeptide(L)'
;MRAGDVLLLVAIATGTALSVIDAVTGGAVQAFAQENLYNFGRKAGTVLGWVGLVASPFLVVPLIAAIWGRFSRLPSPVATLLRTAIRVIDSVNTATGDAVRWFALGLVIVTATVVVQRYVFGIASTPLQESVIYMHALLFLLSSAATLLADGHVRVDIIYAKLSRRGKAWTDLAGVYLALIPMCWLILAISGPYVNATWRILER
;
A
#
# COMPACT_ATOMS: atom_id res chain seq x y z
N MET A 1 9.82 -3.62 -20.14
CA MET A 1 9.31 -4.04 -18.82
C MET A 1 9.01 -2.79 -18.04
N ARG A 2 7.83 -2.68 -17.42
CA ARG A 2 7.50 -1.53 -16.55
C ARG A 2 8.28 -1.65 -15.24
N ALA A 3 8.45 -0.54 -14.52
CA ALA A 3 9.13 -0.55 -13.21
C ALA A 3 8.47 -1.54 -12.23
N GLY A 4 7.13 -1.64 -12.27
CA GLY A 4 6.37 -2.60 -11.47
C GLY A 4 6.63 -4.07 -11.83
N ASP A 5 6.89 -4.38 -13.10
CA ASP A 5 7.20 -5.76 -13.53
C ASP A 5 8.55 -6.20 -12.94
N VAL A 6 9.54 -5.31 -12.90
CA VAL A 6 10.84 -5.57 -12.28
C VAL A 6 10.69 -5.76 -10.77
N LEU A 7 9.91 -4.89 -10.12
CA LEU A 7 9.64 -4.99 -8.68
C LEU A 7 9.01 -6.32 -8.32
N LEU A 8 8.02 -6.77 -9.10
CA LEU A 8 7.39 -8.08 -8.91
C LEU A 8 8.38 -9.23 -9.13
N LEU A 9 9.17 -9.19 -10.21
CA LEU A 9 10.16 -10.24 -10.49
C LEU A 9 11.23 -10.33 -9.40
N VAL A 10 11.69 -9.19 -8.87
CA VAL A 10 12.63 -9.16 -7.74
C VAL A 10 11.99 -9.77 -6.50
N ALA A 11 10.73 -9.43 -6.20
CA ALA A 11 10.01 -10.01 -5.06
C ALA A 11 9.84 -11.53 -5.19
N ILE A 12 9.43 -12.00 -6.37
CA ILE A 12 9.29 -13.44 -6.67
C ILE A 12 10.65 -14.13 -6.56
N ALA A 13 11.69 -13.62 -7.22
CA ALA A 13 13.03 -14.21 -7.22
C ALA A 13 13.64 -14.26 -5.82
N THR A 14 13.46 -13.21 -5.02
CA THR A 14 13.93 -13.18 -3.62
C THR A 14 13.17 -14.22 -2.80
N GLY A 15 11.84 -14.30 -2.94
CA GLY A 15 11.03 -15.29 -2.24
C GLY A 15 11.41 -16.72 -2.59
N THR A 16 11.57 -17.02 -3.89
CA THR A 16 11.98 -18.36 -4.34
C THR A 16 13.39 -18.70 -3.88
N ALA A 17 14.34 -17.77 -3.96
CA ALA A 17 15.70 -17.98 -3.48
C ALA A 17 15.70 -18.30 -1.98
N LEU A 18 14.94 -17.57 -1.16
CA LEU A 18 14.82 -17.84 0.26
C LEU A 18 14.23 -19.23 0.53
N SER A 19 13.18 -19.64 -0.19
CA SER A 19 12.60 -20.98 -0.05
C SER A 19 13.56 -22.09 -0.48
N VAL A 20 14.35 -21.89 -1.53
CA VAL A 20 15.35 -22.87 -1.98
C VAL A 20 16.49 -22.98 -0.96
N ILE A 21 16.99 -21.85 -0.44
CA ILE A 21 18.00 -21.85 0.61
C ILE A 21 17.47 -22.56 1.85
N ASP A 22 16.22 -22.33 2.23
CA ASP A 22 15.60 -23.01 3.37
C ASP A 22 15.54 -24.52 3.18
N ALA A 23 15.13 -24.99 1.98
CA ALA A 23 15.10 -26.40 1.65
C ALA A 23 16.50 -27.06 1.71
N VAL A 24 17.54 -26.36 1.22
CA VAL A 24 18.93 -26.86 1.23
C VAL A 24 19.52 -26.86 2.64
N THR A 25 19.14 -25.90 3.47
CA THR A 25 19.65 -25.75 4.84
C THR A 25 18.85 -26.53 5.89
N GLY A 26 17.81 -27.27 5.47
CA GLY A 26 16.98 -28.06 6.37
C GLY A 26 16.07 -27.22 7.27
N GLY A 27 15.61 -26.06 6.79
CA GLY A 27 14.70 -25.17 7.54
C GLY A 27 15.39 -24.05 8.31
N ALA A 28 16.68 -23.77 8.05
CA ALA A 28 17.42 -22.77 8.82
C ALA A 28 16.92 -21.34 8.59
N VAL A 29 16.42 -21.02 7.38
CA VAL A 29 15.84 -19.70 7.07
C VAL A 29 14.51 -19.55 7.82
N GLN A 30 13.70 -20.59 7.83
CA GLN A 30 12.43 -20.59 8.56
C GLN A 30 12.65 -20.54 10.08
N ALA A 31 13.63 -21.28 10.62
CA ALA A 31 14.00 -21.22 12.03
C ALA A 31 14.50 -19.81 12.42
N PHE A 32 15.40 -19.23 11.62
CA PHE A 32 15.88 -17.86 11.82
C PHE A 32 14.73 -16.85 11.77
N ALA A 33 13.81 -17.00 10.82
CA ALA A 33 12.62 -16.17 10.75
C ALA A 33 11.78 -16.31 12.02
N GLN A 34 11.42 -17.52 12.44
CA GLN A 34 10.59 -17.71 13.65
C GLN A 34 11.21 -17.06 14.91
N GLU A 35 12.53 -17.12 15.06
CA GLU A 35 13.24 -16.52 16.20
C GLU A 35 13.34 -14.98 16.11
N ASN A 36 13.57 -14.45 14.90
CA ASN A 36 13.95 -13.04 14.73
C ASN A 36 12.85 -12.15 14.13
N LEU A 37 11.90 -12.69 13.36
CA LEU A 37 10.90 -11.92 12.61
C LEU A 37 9.99 -11.12 13.55
N TYR A 38 9.58 -11.69 14.69
CA TYR A 38 8.76 -10.98 15.67
C TYR A 38 9.51 -9.75 16.23
N ASN A 39 10.76 -9.95 16.67
CA ASN A 39 11.57 -8.87 17.24
C ASN A 39 11.93 -7.82 16.20
N PHE A 40 12.26 -8.25 14.98
CA PHE A 40 12.49 -7.37 13.85
C PHE A 40 11.23 -6.58 13.49
N GLY A 41 10.10 -7.25 13.29
CA GLY A 41 8.81 -6.63 12.96
C GLY A 41 8.34 -5.64 14.03
N ARG A 42 8.51 -5.97 15.32
CA ARG A 42 8.20 -5.06 16.42
C ARG A 42 9.12 -3.83 16.41
N LYS A 43 10.43 -4.00 16.22
CA LYS A 43 11.39 -2.89 16.15
C LYS A 43 11.11 -2.02 14.92
N ALA A 44 10.97 -2.63 13.76
CA ALA A 44 10.64 -1.96 12.50
C ALA A 44 9.33 -1.18 12.63
N GLY A 45 8.27 -1.81 13.15
CA GLY A 45 6.98 -1.15 13.39
C GLY A 45 7.08 0.03 14.36
N THR A 46 7.88 -0.10 15.42
CA THR A 46 8.12 1.01 16.37
C THR A 46 8.87 2.16 15.70
N VAL A 47 9.94 1.86 14.96
CA VAL A 47 10.74 2.85 14.23
C VAL A 47 9.88 3.54 13.16
N LEU A 48 9.16 2.78 12.34
CA LEU A 48 8.27 3.31 11.31
C LEU A 48 7.14 4.15 11.92
N GLY A 49 6.60 3.75 13.07
CA GLY A 49 5.63 4.54 13.82
C GLY A 49 6.18 5.89 14.25
N TRP A 50 7.38 5.93 14.83
CA TRP A 50 8.05 7.18 15.19
C TRP A 50 8.40 8.03 13.97
N VAL A 51 8.91 7.42 12.89
CA VAL A 51 9.17 8.13 11.63
C VAL A 51 7.88 8.74 11.09
N GLY A 52 6.76 8.00 11.10
CA GLY A 52 5.46 8.50 10.69
C GLY A 52 4.97 9.66 11.55
N LEU A 53 5.12 9.58 12.87
CA LEU A 53 4.75 10.66 13.79
C LEU A 53 5.62 11.91 13.58
N VAL A 54 6.94 11.75 13.45
CA VAL A 54 7.87 12.85 13.18
C VAL A 54 7.63 13.46 11.80
N ALA A 55 7.20 12.65 10.83
CA ALA A 55 6.86 13.11 9.49
C ALA A 55 5.45 13.71 9.40
N SER A 56 4.57 13.48 10.38
CA SER A 56 3.19 13.98 10.36
C SER A 56 3.04 15.51 10.17
N PRO A 57 3.94 16.38 10.65
CA PRO A 57 3.88 17.82 10.35
C PRO A 57 4.01 18.11 8.85
N PHE A 58 4.68 17.25 8.07
CA PHE A 58 4.76 17.41 6.61
C PHE A 58 3.40 17.22 5.92
N LEU A 59 2.44 16.55 6.56
CA LEU A 59 1.07 16.47 6.04
C LEU A 59 0.40 17.83 5.97
N VAL A 60 0.86 18.84 6.72
CA VAL A 60 0.30 20.20 6.69
C VAL A 60 0.94 21.06 5.57
N VAL A 61 2.06 20.62 5.00
CA VAL A 61 2.79 21.38 3.97
C VAL A 61 1.95 21.66 2.72
N PRO A 62 1.20 20.69 2.13
CA PRO A 62 0.30 20.98 1.02
C PRO A 62 -0.76 22.02 1.36
N LEU A 63 -1.32 21.97 2.56
CA LEU A 63 -2.31 22.95 3.05
C LEU A 63 -1.70 24.35 3.19
N ILE A 64 -0.54 24.47 3.83
CA ILE A 64 0.18 25.75 3.97
C ILE A 64 0.54 26.30 2.60
N ALA A 65 1.05 25.46 1.69
CA ALA A 65 1.41 25.86 0.34
C ALA A 65 0.18 26.33 -0.46
N ALA A 66 -0.98 25.67 -0.30
CA ALA A 66 -2.24 26.08 -0.93
C ALA A 66 -2.78 27.41 -0.38
N ILE A 67 -2.72 27.62 0.94
CA ILE A 67 -3.13 28.87 1.59
C ILE A 67 -2.18 30.01 1.18
N TRP A 68 -0.87 29.79 1.23
CA TRP A 68 0.13 30.78 0.86
C TRP A 68 0.02 31.18 -0.61
N GLY A 69 -0.21 30.20 -1.48
CA GLY A 69 -0.43 30.38 -2.92
C GLY A 69 -1.63 31.26 -3.28
N ARG A 70 -2.54 31.52 -2.32
CA ARG A 70 -3.65 32.48 -2.48
C ARG A 70 -3.18 33.92 -2.45
N PHE A 71 -2.16 34.23 -1.66
CA PHE A 71 -1.67 35.60 -1.41
C PHE A 71 -0.42 35.91 -2.23
N SER A 72 0.49 34.94 -2.35
CA SER A 72 1.81 35.14 -2.95
C SER A 72 2.26 33.91 -3.75
N ARG A 73 3.12 34.13 -4.76
CA ARG A 73 3.80 33.01 -5.45
C ARG A 73 4.78 32.34 -4.46
N LEU A 74 4.84 31.02 -4.49
CA LEU A 74 5.80 30.27 -3.68
C LEU A 74 7.25 30.58 -4.12
N PRO A 75 8.21 30.66 -3.18
CA PRO A 75 9.63 30.79 -3.52
C PRO A 75 10.09 29.68 -4.48
N SER A 76 10.93 30.02 -5.46
CA SER A 76 11.43 29.07 -6.47
C SER A 76 12.07 27.78 -5.90
N PRO A 77 12.88 27.80 -4.81
CA PRO A 77 13.44 26.56 -4.26
C PRO A 77 12.34 25.67 -3.66
N VAL A 78 11.40 26.25 -2.92
CA VAL A 78 10.28 25.52 -2.29
C VAL A 78 9.39 24.89 -3.34
N ALA A 79 9.04 25.64 -4.39
CA ALA A 79 8.21 25.12 -5.46
C ALA A 79 8.90 23.99 -6.26
N THR A 80 10.23 24.03 -6.40
CA THR A 80 11.00 22.97 -7.04
C THR A 80 11.07 21.72 -6.17
N LEU A 81 11.30 21.87 -4.87
CA LEU A 81 11.29 20.77 -3.91
C LEU A 81 9.93 20.03 -3.91
N LEU A 82 8.83 20.77 -3.81
CA LEU A 82 7.48 20.20 -3.85
C LEU A 82 7.20 19.46 -5.15
N ARG A 83 7.60 20.02 -6.30
CA ARG A 83 7.47 19.34 -7.60
C ARG A 83 8.29 18.07 -7.70
N THR A 84 9.48 18.04 -7.10
CA THR A 84 10.29 16.82 -7.06
C THR A 84 9.66 15.78 -6.13
N ALA A 85 9.17 16.16 -4.96
CA ALA A 85 8.47 15.26 -4.06
C ALA A 85 7.22 14.64 -4.72
N ILE A 86 6.41 15.46 -5.41
CA ILE A 86 5.25 14.98 -6.18
C ILE A 86 5.68 13.95 -7.22
N ARG A 87 6.70 14.25 -8.05
CA ARG A 87 7.17 13.30 -9.08
C ARG A 87 7.66 11.98 -8.48
N VAL A 88 8.34 12.01 -7.33
CA VAL A 88 8.79 10.80 -6.64
C VAL A 88 7.58 10.00 -6.15
N ILE A 89 6.62 10.64 -5.47
CA ILE A 89 5.40 9.98 -4.99
C ILE A 89 4.60 9.37 -6.15
N ASP A 90 4.40 10.11 -7.23
CA ASP A 90 3.68 9.64 -8.41
C ASP A 90 4.39 8.44 -9.07
N SER A 91 5.73 8.45 -9.10
CA SER A 91 6.51 7.33 -9.64
C SER A 91 6.36 6.06 -8.78
N VAL A 92 6.35 6.22 -7.45
CA VAL A 92 6.13 5.10 -6.51
C VAL A 92 4.72 4.56 -6.66
N ASN A 93 3.71 5.43 -6.73
CA ASN A 93 2.31 5.04 -6.92
C ASN A 93 2.12 4.29 -8.24
N THR A 94 2.70 4.79 -9.33
CA THR A 94 2.60 4.17 -10.65
C THR A 94 3.31 2.82 -10.68
N ALA A 95 4.54 2.73 -10.15
CA ALA A 95 5.28 1.47 -10.07
C ALA A 95 4.55 0.42 -9.22
N THR A 96 3.96 0.85 -8.10
CA THR A 96 3.18 -0.02 -7.22
C THR A 96 1.92 -0.51 -7.91
N GLY A 97 1.13 0.37 -8.55
CA GLY A 97 -0.05 -0.02 -9.32
C GLY A 97 0.27 -0.97 -10.48
N ASP A 98 1.37 -0.71 -11.20
CA ASP A 98 1.86 -1.59 -12.27
C ASP A 98 2.26 -2.98 -11.79
N ALA A 99 2.83 -3.09 -10.58
CA ALA A 99 3.16 -4.39 -9.98
C ALA A 99 1.89 -5.10 -9.50
N VAL A 100 0.99 -4.36 -8.87
CA VAL A 100 -0.16 -4.90 -8.16
C VAL A 100 -1.21 -5.50 -9.10
N ARG A 101 -1.31 -5.02 -10.35
CA ARG A 101 -2.22 -5.61 -11.36
C ARG A 101 -2.03 -7.13 -11.54
N TRP A 102 -0.82 -7.65 -11.30
CA TRP A 102 -0.54 -9.08 -11.41
C TRP A 102 -1.24 -9.91 -10.33
N PHE A 103 -1.55 -9.32 -9.17
CA PHE A 103 -2.38 -9.98 -8.17
C PHE A 103 -3.81 -10.22 -8.69
N ALA A 104 -4.32 -9.46 -9.65
CA ALA A 104 -5.65 -9.70 -10.23
C ALA A 104 -5.64 -11.00 -11.06
N LEU A 105 -4.60 -11.20 -11.87
CA LEU A 105 -4.39 -12.45 -12.58
C LEU A 105 -4.19 -13.61 -11.61
N GLY A 106 -3.35 -13.41 -10.58
CA GLY A 106 -3.12 -14.40 -9.52
C GLY A 106 -4.41 -14.79 -8.81
N LEU A 107 -5.25 -13.82 -8.45
CA LEU A 107 -6.53 -14.01 -7.79
C LEU A 107 -7.45 -14.92 -8.62
N VAL A 108 -7.53 -14.69 -9.94
CA VAL A 108 -8.34 -15.52 -10.84
C VAL A 108 -7.81 -16.95 -10.91
N ILE A 109 -6.49 -17.12 -11.08
CA ILE A 109 -5.85 -18.45 -11.16
C ILE A 109 -6.04 -19.23 -9.87
N VAL A 110 -5.77 -18.60 -8.72
CA VAL A 110 -5.94 -19.22 -7.40
C VAL A 110 -7.39 -19.57 -7.15
N THR A 111 -8.33 -18.65 -7.44
CA THR A 111 -9.77 -18.92 -7.23
C THR A 111 -10.26 -20.07 -8.11
N ALA A 112 -9.86 -20.11 -9.38
CA ALA A 112 -10.17 -21.23 -10.27
C ALA A 112 -9.61 -22.55 -9.73
N THR A 113 -8.38 -22.52 -9.22
CA THR A 113 -7.73 -23.69 -8.61
C THR A 113 -8.50 -24.17 -7.38
N VAL A 114 -8.91 -23.26 -6.49
CA VAL A 114 -9.73 -23.57 -5.30
C VAL A 114 -11.06 -24.23 -5.71
N VAL A 115 -11.73 -23.71 -6.73
CA VAL A 115 -13.00 -24.27 -7.25
C VAL A 115 -12.77 -25.69 -7.79
N VAL A 116 -11.77 -25.88 -8.67
CA VAL A 116 -11.46 -27.20 -9.24
C VAL A 116 -11.09 -28.20 -8.14
N GLN A 117 -10.20 -27.80 -7.22
CA GLN A 117 -9.77 -28.63 -6.10
C GLN A 117 -10.97 -29.09 -5.25
N ARG A 118 -11.89 -28.16 -4.96
CA ARG A 118 -13.05 -28.43 -4.12
C ARG A 118 -14.10 -29.29 -4.79
N TYR A 119 -14.45 -28.98 -6.04
CA TYR A 119 -15.61 -29.61 -6.71
C TYR A 119 -15.25 -30.82 -7.57
N VAL A 120 -14.03 -30.90 -8.10
CA VAL A 120 -13.58 -32.05 -8.91
C VAL A 120 -12.88 -33.07 -8.03
N PHE A 121 -11.97 -32.63 -7.16
CA PHE A 121 -11.14 -33.51 -6.36
C PHE A 121 -11.63 -33.70 -4.93
N GLY A 122 -12.60 -32.89 -4.46
CA GLY A 122 -13.12 -32.98 -3.09
C GLY A 122 -12.12 -32.57 -2.01
N ILE A 123 -11.05 -31.85 -2.37
CA ILE A 123 -9.99 -31.42 -1.44
C ILE A 123 -10.18 -29.93 -1.13
N ALA A 124 -9.95 -29.52 0.11
CA ALA A 124 -9.90 -28.11 0.50
C ALA A 124 -8.52 -27.76 1.04
N SER A 125 -7.97 -26.62 0.61
CA SER A 125 -6.70 -26.08 1.10
C SER A 125 -6.94 -24.72 1.74
N THR A 126 -6.86 -24.65 3.07
CA THR A 126 -7.02 -23.41 3.83
C THR A 126 -6.00 -22.34 3.42
N PRO A 127 -4.69 -22.65 3.28
CA PRO A 127 -3.71 -21.64 2.87
C PRO A 127 -4.00 -21.06 1.48
N LEU A 128 -4.47 -21.90 0.55
CA LEU A 128 -4.83 -21.44 -0.79
C LEU A 128 -6.07 -20.54 -0.76
N GLN A 129 -7.06 -20.88 0.07
CA GLN A 129 -8.27 -20.07 0.24
C GLN A 129 -7.97 -18.73 0.93
N GLU A 130 -7.11 -18.72 1.94
CA GLU A 130 -6.65 -17.49 2.60
C GLU A 130 -5.82 -16.63 1.66
N SER A 131 -5.00 -17.22 0.77
CA SER A 131 -4.25 -16.42 -0.21
C SER A 131 -5.16 -15.55 -1.10
N VAL A 132 -6.40 -15.99 -1.38
CA VAL A 132 -7.39 -15.19 -2.11
C VAL A 132 -7.73 -13.89 -1.37
N ILE A 133 -7.97 -13.96 -0.05
CA ILE A 133 -8.31 -12.76 0.74
C ILE A 133 -7.14 -11.79 0.80
N TYR A 134 -5.90 -12.31 0.95
CA TYR A 134 -4.71 -11.47 1.00
C TYR A 134 -4.39 -10.84 -0.36
N MET A 135 -4.50 -11.59 -1.46
CA MET A 135 -4.33 -11.02 -2.81
C MET A 135 -5.37 -9.95 -3.09
N HIS A 136 -6.62 -10.15 -2.69
CA HIS A 136 -7.67 -9.14 -2.82
C HIS A 136 -7.36 -7.90 -1.97
N ALA A 137 -6.97 -8.07 -0.71
CA ALA A 137 -6.61 -6.96 0.17
C ALA A 137 -5.45 -6.14 -0.42
N LEU A 138 -4.40 -6.81 -0.91
CA LEU A 138 -3.26 -6.16 -1.59
C LEU A 138 -3.70 -5.39 -2.83
N LEU A 139 -4.57 -5.97 -3.67
CA LEU A 139 -5.14 -5.29 -4.83
C LEU A 139 -5.84 -3.99 -4.43
N PHE A 140 -6.73 -4.05 -3.44
CA PHE A 140 -7.52 -2.90 -3.04
C PHE A 140 -6.66 -1.81 -2.37
N LEU A 141 -5.87 -2.18 -1.38
CA LEU A 141 -5.06 -1.24 -0.59
C LEU A 141 -3.94 -0.62 -1.43
N LEU A 142 -3.16 -1.43 -2.14
CA LEU A 142 -1.99 -0.93 -2.87
C LEU A 142 -2.36 -0.22 -4.19
N SER A 143 -3.51 -0.54 -4.79
CA SER A 143 -3.99 0.21 -5.96
C SER A 143 -4.67 1.53 -5.60
N SER A 144 -5.12 1.72 -4.35
CA SER A 144 -5.89 2.91 -3.95
C SER A 144 -5.18 4.23 -4.28
N ALA A 145 -3.88 4.33 -4.01
CA ALA A 145 -3.09 5.52 -4.31
C ALA A 145 -2.92 5.77 -5.82
N ALA A 146 -2.70 4.70 -6.60
CA ALA A 146 -2.61 4.80 -8.06
C ALA A 146 -3.95 5.19 -8.69
N THR A 147 -5.06 4.67 -8.15
CA THR A 147 -6.42 5.06 -8.56
C THR A 147 -6.73 6.50 -8.21
N LEU A 148 -6.25 7.00 -7.06
CA LEU A 148 -6.38 8.42 -6.68
C LEU A 148 -5.59 9.32 -7.63
N LEU A 149 -4.36 8.94 -7.97
CA LEU A 149 -3.52 9.65 -8.95
C LEU A 149 -4.17 9.71 -10.34
N ALA A 150 -4.88 8.65 -10.74
CA ALA A 150 -5.58 8.56 -12.03
C ALA A 150 -7.00 9.17 -12.01
N ASP A 151 -7.42 9.80 -10.91
CA ASP A 151 -8.81 10.31 -10.74
C ASP A 151 -9.88 9.22 -10.96
N GLY A 152 -9.56 7.95 -10.70
CA GLY A 152 -10.39 6.80 -11.02
C GLY A 152 -11.42 6.43 -9.94
N HIS A 153 -11.49 7.18 -8.85
CA HIS A 153 -12.49 6.95 -7.81
C HIS A 153 -13.88 7.40 -8.28
N VAL A 154 -14.87 6.54 -8.08
CA VAL A 154 -16.27 6.89 -8.36
C VAL A 154 -16.67 8.04 -7.45
N ARG A 155 -17.01 9.18 -8.04
CA ARG A 155 -17.43 10.40 -7.36
C ARG A 155 -18.75 10.92 -7.93
N VAL A 156 -19.55 11.53 -7.07
CA VAL A 156 -20.85 12.11 -7.46
C VAL A 156 -20.64 13.61 -7.69
N ASP A 157 -20.44 14.00 -8.94
CA ASP A 157 -19.90 15.32 -9.31
C ASP A 157 -20.96 16.39 -9.65
N ILE A 158 -22.06 16.46 -8.92
CA ILE A 158 -23.13 17.44 -9.25
C ILE A 158 -22.65 18.89 -9.10
N ILE A 159 -21.91 19.16 -8.01
CA ILE A 159 -21.37 20.48 -7.69
C ILE A 159 -19.93 20.61 -8.21
N TYR A 160 -19.13 19.56 -8.05
CA TYR A 160 -17.71 19.53 -8.42
C TYR A 160 -17.48 19.87 -9.91
N ALA A 161 -18.32 19.34 -10.81
CA ALA A 161 -18.21 19.59 -12.24
C ALA A 161 -18.32 21.07 -12.62
N LYS A 162 -19.10 21.86 -11.85
CA LYS A 162 -19.36 23.28 -12.10
C LYS A 162 -18.30 24.21 -11.48
N LEU A 163 -17.40 23.69 -10.64
CA LEU A 163 -16.38 24.50 -9.98
C LEU A 163 -15.26 24.89 -10.94
N SER A 164 -14.68 26.08 -10.72
CA SER A 164 -13.44 26.48 -11.38
C SER A 164 -12.27 25.58 -10.98
N ARG A 165 -11.16 25.60 -11.72
CA ARG A 165 -9.95 24.82 -11.40
C ARG A 165 -9.47 25.02 -9.95
N ARG A 166 -9.60 26.23 -9.42
CA ARG A 166 -9.27 26.52 -8.01
C ARG A 166 -10.29 25.93 -7.04
N GLY A 167 -11.58 25.99 -7.37
CA GLY A 167 -12.63 25.39 -6.55
C GLY A 167 -12.45 23.88 -6.43
N LYS A 168 -12.18 23.20 -7.54
CA LYS A 168 -11.87 21.76 -7.59
C LYS A 168 -10.68 21.40 -6.68
N ALA A 169 -9.56 22.12 -6.84
CA ALA A 169 -8.37 21.89 -6.02
C ALA A 169 -8.63 22.06 -4.51
N TRP A 170 -9.44 23.05 -4.12
CA TRP A 170 -9.85 23.22 -2.72
C TRP A 170 -10.76 22.11 -2.21
N THR A 171 -11.71 21.66 -3.04
CA THR A 171 -12.57 20.53 -2.71
C THR A 171 -11.77 19.24 -2.53
N ASP A 172 -10.83 18.95 -3.43
CA ASP A 172 -9.97 17.77 -3.34
C ASP A 172 -9.08 17.82 -2.08
N LEU A 173 -8.49 19.00 -1.81
CA LEU A 173 -7.69 19.22 -0.60
C LEU A 173 -8.53 18.99 0.66
N ALA A 174 -9.74 19.55 0.72
CA ALA A 174 -10.65 19.35 1.85
C ALA A 174 -11.02 17.86 2.02
N GLY A 175 -11.30 17.15 0.93
CA GLY A 175 -11.57 15.70 0.97
C GLY A 175 -10.39 14.90 1.54
N VAL A 176 -9.16 15.26 1.17
CA VAL A 176 -7.95 14.62 1.71
C VAL A 176 -7.85 14.84 3.23
N TYR A 177 -8.01 16.07 3.72
CA TYR A 177 -7.84 16.36 5.15
C TYR A 177 -9.02 15.94 6.04
N LEU A 178 -10.25 15.98 5.51
CA LEU A 178 -11.45 15.70 6.30
C LEU A 178 -11.92 14.25 6.21
N ALA A 179 -11.57 13.52 5.16
CA ALA A 179 -11.97 12.14 4.97
C ALA A 179 -10.76 11.18 4.90
N LEU A 180 -9.84 11.40 3.95
CA LEU A 180 -8.77 10.44 3.69
C LEU A 180 -7.79 10.32 4.87
N ILE A 181 -7.24 11.43 5.36
CA ILE A 181 -6.28 11.42 6.48
C ILE A 181 -6.91 10.84 7.76
N PRO A 182 -8.12 11.26 8.19
CA PRO A 182 -8.78 10.64 9.35
C PRO A 182 -9.03 9.15 9.16
N MET A 183 -9.40 8.70 7.96
CA MET A 183 -9.60 7.28 7.68
C MET A 183 -8.28 6.50 7.74
N CYS A 184 -7.20 7.03 7.16
CA CYS A 184 -5.87 6.43 7.28
C CYS A 184 -5.42 6.34 8.75
N TRP A 185 -5.65 7.39 9.53
CA TRP A 185 -5.36 7.39 10.96
C TRP A 185 -6.17 6.33 11.71
N LEU A 186 -7.47 6.24 11.44
CA LEU A 186 -8.36 5.25 12.06
C LEU A 186 -7.90 3.82 11.76
N ILE A 187 -7.57 3.52 10.50
CA ILE A 187 -7.05 2.21 10.09
C ILE A 187 -5.79 1.88 10.89
N LEU A 188 -4.82 2.80 10.95
CA LEU A 188 -3.56 2.59 11.66
C LEU A 188 -3.76 2.40 13.18
N ALA A 189 -4.65 3.18 13.79
CA ALA A 189 -4.95 3.10 15.22
C ALA A 189 -5.63 1.77 15.58
N ILE A 190 -6.56 1.29 14.76
CA ILE A 190 -7.29 0.05 15.01
C ILE A 190 -6.47 -1.18 14.63
N SER A 191 -5.67 -1.14 13.56
CA SER A 191 -4.94 -2.32 13.07
C SER A 191 -3.76 -2.71 13.96
N GLY A 192 -3.18 -1.78 14.72
CA GLY A 192 -1.97 -2.00 15.52
C GLY A 192 -2.02 -3.23 16.44
N PRO A 193 -3.05 -3.36 17.31
CA PRO A 193 -3.22 -4.54 18.17
C PRO A 193 -3.36 -5.85 17.41
N TYR A 194 -4.12 -5.87 16.31
CA TYR A 194 -4.31 -7.07 15.48
C TYR A 194 -3.00 -7.52 14.85
N VAL A 195 -2.26 -6.59 14.25
CA VAL A 195 -0.95 -6.87 13.65
C VAL A 195 0.01 -7.43 14.71
N ASN A 196 0.09 -6.80 15.89
CA ASN A 196 0.95 -7.28 16.96
C ASN A 196 0.56 -8.69 17.44
N ALA A 197 -0.74 -8.98 17.56
CA ALA A 197 -1.23 -10.28 17.96
C ALA A 197 -0.85 -11.38 16.95
N THR A 198 -1.02 -11.15 15.65
CA THR A 198 -0.62 -12.09 14.59
C THR A 198 0.87 -12.41 14.65
N TRP A 199 1.74 -11.39 14.78
CA TRP A 199 3.19 -11.60 14.88
C TRP A 199 3.63 -12.30 16.16
N ARG A 200 2.88 -12.16 17.25
CA ARG A 200 3.18 -12.85 18.51
C ARG A 200 2.80 -14.32 18.46
N ILE A 201 1.71 -14.64 17.78
CA ILE A 201 1.20 -16.01 17.67
C ILE A 201 1.94 -16.78 16.57
N LEU A 202 2.54 -16.07 15.59
CA LEU A 202 3.23 -16.67 14.43
C LEU A 202 2.33 -17.77 13.84
N GLU A 203 1.08 -17.42 13.50
CA GLU A 203 0.01 -18.34 13.07
C GLU A 203 0.59 -19.61 12.44
N ARG A 204 0.48 -20.71 13.18
CA ARG A 204 0.93 -22.05 12.79
C ARG A 204 -0.12 -22.73 11.93
#